data_AF-A0A533RRR2-F1
#
_entry.id   AF-A0A533RRR2-F1
#
_cell.length_a   1.000
_cell.length_b   1.000
_cell.length_c   1.000
_cell.angle_alpha   90.00
_cell.angle_beta   90.00
_cell.angle_gamma   90.00
#
_symmetry.space_group_name_H-M   'P 1'
#
loop_
_entity.id
_entity.type
_entity.pdbx_description
1 polymer ?
#
loop_
_entity_poly.entity_id
_entity_poly.type
_entity_poly.pdbx_seq_one_letter_code
_entity_poly.pdbx_strand_id
1 'polypeptide(L)'
;MLSERLLTAALGVLNRGYLASTPADLDSIPGPQVGKRYVLYAHVPFCERLCTYCSFNRFLYKEEWARSYFADLRAEMRLVAELGYDFESLYVG
;
A
#
# COMPACT_ATOMS: atom_id res chain seq x y z
N MET A 1 26.85 5.06 22.47
CA MET A 1 28.10 4.36 22.89
C MET A 1 28.96 3.99 21.66
N LEU A 2 30.25 3.64 21.80
CA LEU A 2 31.10 3.28 20.63
C LEU A 2 30.55 2.06 19.88
N SER A 3 30.04 1.07 20.61
CA SER A 3 29.37 -0.13 20.09
C SER A 3 28.18 0.21 19.18
N GLU A 4 27.33 1.15 19.59
CA GLU A 4 26.16 1.60 18.84
C GLU A 4 26.55 2.28 17.52
N ARG A 5 27.62 3.09 17.53
CA ARG A 5 28.15 3.73 16.31
C ARG A 5 28.70 2.70 15.32
N LEU A 6 29.42 1.69 15.82
CA LEU A 6 29.92 0.58 15.00
C LEU A 6 28.77 -0.26 14.43
N LEU A 7 27.77 -0.60 15.25
CA LEU A 7 26.60 -1.36 14.83
C LEU A 7 25.80 -0.60 13.76
N THR A 8 25.60 0.71 13.95
CA THR A 8 24.90 1.58 12.99
C THR A 8 25.64 1.64 11.66
N ALA A 9 26.97 1.79 11.67
CA ALA A 9 27.78 1.81 10.45
C ALA A 9 27.71 0.46 9.71
N ALA A 10 27.82 -0.66 10.44
CA ALA A 10 27.69 -1.99 9.86
C ALA A 10 26.29 -2.23 9.26
N LEU A 11 25.23 -1.89 10.00
CA LEU A 11 23.85 -1.97 9.51
C LEU A 11 23.63 -1.08 8.28
N GLY A 12 24.18 0.13 8.25
CA GLY A 12 24.08 1.01 7.09
C GLY A 12 24.70 0.42 5.81
N VAL A 13 25.78 -0.37 5.95
CA VAL A 13 26.38 -1.10 4.82
C VAL A 13 25.56 -2.32 4.43
N LEU A 14 25.17 -3.13 5.42
CA LEU A 14 24.42 -4.38 5.18
C LEU A 14 23.02 -4.13 4.62
N ASN A 15 22.36 -3.05 5.06
CA ASN A 15 20.98 -2.74 4.68
C ASN A 15 20.89 -1.99 3.34
N ARG A 16 22.01 -1.55 2.74
CA ARG A 16 22.01 -0.84 1.44
C ARG A 16 21.38 -1.66 0.32
N GLY A 17 21.67 -2.96 0.26
CA GLY A 17 21.08 -3.85 -0.74
C GLY A 17 19.62 -4.19 -0.45
N TYR A 18 19.27 -4.33 0.83
CA TYR A 18 17.90 -4.64 1.25
C TYR A 18 16.94 -3.47 1.04
N LEU A 19 17.41 -2.24 1.24
CA LEU A 19 16.66 -1.01 0.99
C LEU A 19 16.87 -0.44 -0.42
N ALA A 20 17.68 -1.09 -1.25
CA ALA A 20 17.86 -0.67 -2.63
C ALA A 20 16.55 -0.91 -3.38
N SER A 21 15.83 0.17 -3.63
CA SER A 21 14.70 0.21 -4.55
C SER A 21 15.16 0.86 -5.83
N THR A 22 14.94 0.19 -6.96
CA THR A 22 15.05 0.80 -8.28
C THR A 22 13.69 1.36 -8.66
N PRO A 23 13.61 2.56 -9.26
CA PRO A 23 12.37 3.05 -9.83
C PRO A 23 11.76 2.00 -10.77
N ALA A 24 10.45 1.78 -10.65
CA ALA A 24 9.73 0.99 -11.62
C ALA A 24 9.54 1.84 -12.89
N ASP A 25 10.06 1.37 -14.02
CA ASP A 25 9.83 1.97 -15.34
C ASP A 25 8.58 1.31 -15.95
N LEU A 26 7.40 1.79 -15.53
CA LEU A 26 6.11 1.24 -15.93
C LEU A 26 5.16 2.38 -16.33
N ASP A 27 4.61 2.30 -17.54
CA ASP A 27 3.58 3.22 -18.02
C ASP A 27 2.18 2.91 -17.45
N SER A 28 1.97 1.67 -16.98
CA SER A 28 0.70 1.21 -16.42
C SER A 28 0.87 0.01 -15.49
N ILE A 29 -0.20 -0.31 -14.75
CA ILE A 29 -0.28 -1.51 -13.92
C ILE A 29 -0.26 -2.74 -14.85
N PRO A 30 0.56 -3.78 -14.58
CA PRO A 30 0.57 -4.98 -15.40
C PRO A 30 -0.79 -5.68 -15.39
N GLY A 31 -1.12 -6.38 -16.46
CA GLY A 31 -2.34 -7.18 -16.52
C GLY A 31 -2.28 -8.47 -15.67
N PRO A 32 -3.43 -9.13 -15.47
CA PRO A 32 -3.49 -10.41 -14.77
C PRO A 32 -2.82 -11.53 -15.58
N GLN A 33 -2.28 -12.52 -14.86
CA GLN A 33 -1.66 -13.71 -15.45
C GLN A 33 -2.71 -14.82 -15.63
N VAL A 34 -2.64 -15.51 -16.77
CA VAL A 34 -3.58 -16.60 -17.10
C VAL A 34 -3.49 -17.72 -16.06
N GLY A 35 -4.65 -18.16 -15.55
CA GLY A 35 -4.77 -19.25 -14.58
C GLY A 35 -4.43 -18.86 -13.14
N LYS A 36 -4.01 -17.62 -12.88
CA LYS A 36 -3.78 -17.12 -11.53
C LYS A 36 -5.07 -16.57 -10.93
N ARG A 37 -5.34 -16.93 -9.67
CA ARG A 37 -6.45 -16.41 -8.88
C ARG A 37 -5.98 -15.21 -8.09
N TYR A 38 -6.81 -14.17 -8.04
CA TYR A 38 -6.49 -12.92 -7.37
C TYR A 38 -7.51 -12.63 -6.26
N VAL A 39 -7.03 -11.98 -5.21
CA VAL A 39 -7.84 -11.40 -4.14
C VAL A 39 -7.53 -9.91 -4.06
N LEU A 40 -8.53 -9.10 -3.77
CA LEU A 40 -8.39 -7.66 -3.68
C LEU A 40 -8.35 -7.24 -2.22
N TYR A 41 -7.35 -6.42 -1.86
CA TYR A 41 -7.33 -5.69 -0.59
C TYR A 41 -7.56 -4.22 -0.88
N ALA A 42 -8.60 -3.63 -0.29
CA ALA A 42 -8.85 -2.20 -0.34
C ALA A 42 -8.61 -1.59 1.04
N HIS A 43 -7.74 -0.59 1.12
CA HIS A 43 -7.38 0.03 2.38
C HIS A 43 -8.17 1.31 2.63
N VAL A 44 -9.10 1.34 3.59
CA VAL A 44 -9.88 2.52 3.97
C VAL A 44 -9.28 3.14 5.24
N PRO A 45 -8.53 4.25 5.13
CA PRO A 45 -7.69 4.70 6.24
C PRO A 45 -8.42 5.63 7.22
N PHE A 46 -9.75 5.73 7.20
CA PHE A 46 -10.47 6.73 8.01
C PHE A 46 -11.01 6.14 9.31
N CYS A 47 -10.78 6.84 10.41
CA CYS A 47 -11.34 6.49 11.72
C CYS A 47 -12.01 7.72 12.36
N GLU A 48 -13.16 7.54 13.00
CA GLU A 48 -13.81 8.62 13.78
C GLU A 48 -12.94 9.10 14.95
N ARG A 49 -12.15 8.18 15.52
CA ARG A 49 -11.23 8.45 16.63
C ARG A 49 -9.93 7.67 16.42
N LEU A 50 -8.81 8.28 16.78
CA LEU A 50 -7.50 7.65 16.70
C LEU A 50 -7.15 6.98 18.03
N CYS A 51 -7.16 5.65 18.06
CA CYS A 51 -6.70 4.89 19.23
C CYS A 51 -5.18 5.08 19.41
N THR A 52 -4.71 5.23 20.65
CA THR A 52 -3.28 5.43 20.96
C THR A 52 -2.42 4.21 20.65
N TYR A 53 -3.00 3.01 20.69
CA TYR A 53 -2.30 1.75 20.46
C TYR A 53 -2.29 1.29 19.00
N CYS A 54 -3.10 1.90 18.14
CA CYS A 54 -3.28 1.38 16.78
C CYS A 54 -2.05 1.72 15.92
N SER A 55 -1.52 0.74 15.20
CA SER A 55 -0.30 0.84 14.37
C SER A 55 -0.59 0.87 12.86
N PHE A 56 -1.86 0.72 12.46
CA PHE A 56 -2.26 0.81 11.06
C PHE A 56 -2.14 2.24 10.52
N ASN A 57 -1.87 2.35 9.22
CA ASN A 57 -1.96 3.63 8.51
C ASN A 57 -3.42 4.10 8.58
N ARG A 58 -3.64 5.27 9.19
CA ARG A 58 -4.98 5.83 9.38
C ARG A 58 -4.94 7.34 9.57
N PHE A 59 -6.07 7.97 9.29
CA PHE A 59 -6.35 9.39 9.40
C PHE A 59 -7.66 9.60 10.15
N LEU A 60 -7.76 10.73 10.84
CA LEU A 60 -9.02 11.16 11.45
C LEU A 60 -10.03 11.43 10.32
N TYR A 61 -11.24 10.89 10.44
CA TYR A 61 -12.28 11.05 9.45
C TYR A 61 -12.61 12.53 9.23
N LYS A 62 -12.62 12.91 7.95
CA LYS A 62 -13.18 14.16 7.44
C LYS A 62 -13.97 13.83 6.20
N GLU A 63 -15.22 14.25 6.16
CA GLU A 63 -16.16 13.87 5.09
C GLU A 63 -15.64 14.26 3.70
N GLU A 64 -15.10 15.47 3.56
CA GLU A 64 -14.53 15.97 2.31
C GLU A 64 -13.39 15.07 1.77
N TRP A 65 -12.51 14.58 2.66
CA TRP A 65 -11.40 13.70 2.30
C TRP A 65 -11.90 12.30 1.96
N ALA A 66 -12.83 11.77 2.75
CA ALA A 66 -13.41 10.45 2.51
C ALA A 66 -14.15 10.41 1.16
N ARG A 67 -14.90 11.47 0.82
CA ARG A 67 -15.59 11.58 -0.47
C ARG A 67 -14.62 11.57 -1.65
N SER A 68 -13.54 12.36 -1.59
CA SER A 68 -12.50 12.34 -2.62
C SER A 68 -11.87 10.96 -2.74
N TYR A 69 -11.45 10.39 -1.60
CA TYR A 69 -10.83 9.07 -1.55
C TYR A 69 -11.70 7.99 -2.20
N PHE A 70 -13.00 7.93 -1.89
CA PHE A 70 -13.88 6.92 -2.48
C PHE A 70 -14.21 7.16 -3.96
N ALA A 71 -14.12 8.41 -4.44
CA ALA A 71 -14.20 8.72 -5.86
C ALA A 71 -12.96 8.18 -6.60
N ASP A 72 -11.78 8.43 -6.04
CA ASP A 72 -10.49 7.98 -6.60
C ASP A 72 -10.37 6.45 -6.54
N LEU A 73 -10.71 5.82 -5.41
CA LEU A 73 -10.72 4.36 -5.26
C LEU A 73 -11.63 3.69 -6.28
N ARG A 74 -12.80 4.28 -6.56
CA ARG A 74 -13.71 3.75 -7.58
C ARG A 74 -13.11 3.84 -8.99
N ALA A 75 -12.39 4.91 -9.30
CA ALA A 75 -11.70 5.04 -10.57
C ALA A 75 -10.57 4.00 -10.71
N GLU A 76 -9.80 3.78 -9.65
CA GLU A 76 -8.76 2.75 -9.60
C GLU A 76 -9.34 1.34 -9.77
N MET A 77 -10.44 1.02 -9.08
CA MET A 77 -11.14 -0.27 -9.21
C MET A 77 -11.63 -0.52 -10.64
N ARG A 78 -12.09 0.54 -11.33
CA ARG A 78 -12.49 0.44 -12.75
C ARG A 78 -11.29 0.19 -13.65
N LEU A 79 -10.19 0.91 -13.43
CA LEU A 79 -8.95 0.72 -14.20
C LEU A 79 -8.47 -0.74 -14.13
N VAL A 80 -8.41 -1.32 -12.92
CA VAL A 80 -7.98 -2.73 -12.79
C VAL A 80 -8.98 -3.72 -13.36
N ALA A 81 -10.28 -3.44 -13.27
CA ALA A 81 -11.30 -4.28 -13.92
C ALA A 81 -11.18 -4.23 -15.45
N GLU A 82 -10.93 -3.06 -16.03
CA GLU A 82 -10.70 -2.87 -17.47
C GLU A 82 -9.43 -3.58 -17.98
N LEU A 83 -8.41 -3.73 -17.12
CA LEU A 83 -7.22 -4.56 -17.39
C LEU A 83 -7.52 -6.08 -17.39
N GLY A 84 -8.74 -6.49 -17.04
CA GLY A 84 -9.19 -7.88 -17.06
C GLY A 84 -9.00 -8.63 -15.75
N TYR A 85 -8.71 -7.94 -14.65
CA TYR A 85 -8.64 -8.58 -13.34
C TYR A 85 -10.02 -9.09 -12.89
N ASP A 86 -10.05 -10.33 -12.44
CA ASP A 86 -11.21 -10.96 -11.80
C ASP A 86 -10.79 -11.44 -10.40
N PHE A 87 -11.43 -10.87 -9.38
CA PHE A 87 -11.06 -11.09 -7.98
C PHE A 87 -12.05 -12.03 -7.30
N GLU A 88 -11.57 -13.11 -6.70
CA GLU A 88 -12.41 -14.09 -6.01
C GLU A 88 -13.02 -13.53 -4.71
N SER A 89 -12.31 -12.60 -4.07
CA SER A 89 -12.76 -11.95 -2.84
C SER A 89 -12.17 -10.56 -2.68
N LEU A 90 -12.87 -9.74 -1.90
CA LEU A 90 -12.44 -8.40 -1.48
C LEU A 90 -12.37 -8.34 0.04
N TYR A 91 -11.22 -7.97 0.57
CA TYR A 91 -11.03 -7.61 1.98
C TYR A 91 -10.85 -6.10 2.10
N VAL A 92 -11.56 -5.49 3.06
CA VAL A 92 -11.48 -4.05 3.33
C VAL A 92 -10.93 -3.86 4.74
N GLY A 93 -9.90 -3.04 4.89
CA GLY A 93 -9.32 -2.75 6.20
C GLY A 93 -8.40 -1.55 6.23
#